data_AF-W0BAC3-F1
#
_entry.id   AF-W0BAC3-F1
#
_cell.length_a   1.000
_cell.length_b   1.000
_cell.length_c   1.000
_cell.angle_alpha   90.00
_cell.angle_beta   90.00
_cell.angle_gamma   90.00
#
_symmetry.space_group_name_H-M   'P 1'
#
loop_
_entity.id
_entity.type
_entity.pdbx_description
1 polymer ?
#
loop_
_entity_poly.entity_id
_entity_poly.type
_entity_poly.pdbx_seq_one_letter_code
_entity_poly.pdbx_strand_id
1 'polypeptide(L)'
;MFKRQLKMDLPKHQSAFLWGARQTGKSSFLKSNYPKSIYYDLLDTHELARLSKAPYLLREEILAAPKEQIKKPIIIDEIQKIPELLNEIHWLIENSPAHFILCGSSARKLKTQSTNILGGRAWPFYFSL
;
A
#
# COMPACT_ATOMS: atom_id res chain seq x y z
N MET A 1 5.93 17.69 -21.21
CA MET A 1 5.69 16.50 -20.36
C MET A 1 6.02 16.89 -18.93
N PHE A 2 5.01 17.22 -18.09
CA PHE A 2 5.26 17.66 -16.72
C PHE A 2 5.80 16.48 -15.89
N LYS A 3 7.04 16.62 -15.41
CA LYS A 3 7.70 15.62 -14.57
C LYS A 3 7.08 15.72 -13.18
N ARG A 4 6.08 14.87 -12.91
CA ARG A 4 5.40 14.74 -11.60
C ARG A 4 6.45 14.36 -10.55
N GLN A 5 7.04 15.33 -9.86
CA GLN A 5 8.04 15.08 -8.83
C GLN A 5 7.37 14.95 -7.47
N LEU A 6 6.83 13.77 -7.18
CA LEU A 6 6.65 13.36 -5.80
C LEU A 6 8.04 12.89 -5.31
N LYS A 7 8.75 13.72 -4.53
CA LYS A 7 9.93 13.27 -3.79
C LYS A 7 9.46 12.45 -2.58
N MET A 8 9.14 11.18 -2.81
CA MET A 8 9.02 10.20 -1.75
C MET A 8 10.42 9.77 -1.35
N ASP A 9 11.05 10.51 -0.45
CA ASP A 9 12.28 10.08 0.20
C ASP A 9 11.89 9.21 1.41
N LEU A 10 11.44 7.98 1.10
CA LEU A 10 11.11 6.99 2.12
C LEU A 10 12.41 6.39 2.64
N PRO A 11 12.68 6.44 3.96
CA PRO A 11 13.82 5.74 4.51
C PRO A 11 13.73 4.24 4.14
N LYS A 12 14.88 3.59 3.94
CA LYS A 12 14.91 2.17 3.59
C LYS A 12 14.07 1.35 4.58
N HIS A 13 13.23 0.47 4.04
CA HIS A 13 12.33 -0.41 4.80
C HIS A 13 11.21 0.27 5.58
N GLN A 14 10.88 1.54 5.29
CA GLN A 14 9.69 2.17 5.87
C GLN A 14 8.48 2.04 4.96
N SER A 15 7.30 1.96 5.61
CA SER A 15 6.03 1.95 4.91
C SER A 15 5.49 3.38 4.71
N ALA A 16 4.63 3.55 3.73
CA ALA A 16 4.09 4.84 3.33
C ALA A 16 2.60 4.75 3.08
N PHE A 17 1.89 5.83 3.39
CA PHE A 17 0.58 6.10 2.80
C PHE A 17 0.74 7.12 1.68
N LEU A 18 0.17 6.84 0.50
CA LEU A 18 0.15 7.76 -0.63
C LEU A 18 -1.29 8.13 -0.98
N TRP A 19 -1.70 9.32 -0.54
CA TRP A 19 -3.04 9.84 -0.77
C TRP A 19 -3.09 10.75 -1.98
N GLY A 20 -4.21 10.78 -2.70
CA GLY A 20 -4.47 11.82 -3.71
C GLY A 20 -5.70 11.51 -4.53
N ALA A 21 -6.36 12.51 -5.11
CA ALA A 21 -7.61 12.33 -5.84
C ALA A 21 -7.51 11.28 -6.97
N ARG A 22 -8.65 10.75 -7.42
CA ARG A 22 -8.67 9.84 -8.59
C ARG A 22 -8.08 10.55 -9.81
N GLN A 23 -7.50 9.77 -10.74
CA GLN A 23 -6.91 10.27 -11.99
C GLN A 23 -5.69 11.21 -11.85
N THR A 24 -5.11 11.35 -10.65
CA THR A 24 -3.88 12.15 -10.47
C THR A 24 -2.61 11.46 -10.98
N GLY A 25 -2.70 10.18 -11.38
CA GLY A 25 -1.57 9.42 -11.94
C GLY A 25 -0.73 8.64 -10.92
N LYS A 26 -1.22 8.45 -9.67
CA LYS A 26 -0.56 7.64 -8.63
C LYS A 26 -0.23 6.23 -9.11
N SER A 27 -1.21 5.48 -9.60
CA SER A 27 -1.00 4.10 -10.05
C SER A 27 -0.01 4.04 -11.21
N SER A 28 -0.04 4.99 -12.15
CA SER A 28 0.96 5.11 -13.22
C SER A 28 2.36 5.41 -12.69
N PHE A 29 2.47 6.31 -11.70
CA PHE A 29 3.75 6.62 -11.05
C PHE A 29 4.33 5.40 -10.34
N LEU A 30 3.51 4.66 -9.59
CA LEU A 30 3.93 3.48 -8.84
C LEU A 30 4.37 2.35 -9.76
N LYS A 31 3.58 2.04 -10.79
CA LYS A 31 3.93 1.02 -11.79
C LYS A 31 5.23 1.34 -12.54
N SER A 32 5.50 2.63 -12.78
CA SER A 32 6.73 3.08 -13.45
C SER A 32 7.97 3.02 -12.54
N ASN A 33 7.85 3.46 -11.28
CA ASN A 33 8.99 3.50 -10.34
C ASN A 33 9.25 2.15 -9.66
N TYR A 34 8.23 1.29 -9.54
CA TYR A 34 8.30 0.00 -8.85
C TYR A 34 7.78 -1.15 -9.73
N PRO A 35 8.30 -1.34 -10.96
CA PRO A 35 7.75 -2.29 -11.93
C PRO A 35 7.91 -3.77 -11.53
N LYS A 36 8.74 -4.06 -10.52
CA LYS A 36 9.02 -5.43 -10.03
C LYS A 36 8.52 -5.66 -8.61
N SER A 37 7.69 -4.76 -8.10
CA SER A 37 7.05 -4.89 -6.80
C SER A 37 5.80 -5.74 -6.90
N ILE A 38 5.46 -6.43 -5.81
CA ILE A 38 4.15 -7.06 -5.66
C ILE A 38 3.11 -5.93 -5.62
N TYR A 39 2.04 -6.08 -6.39
CA TYR A 39 1.01 -5.07 -6.55
C TYR A 39 -0.36 -5.70 -6.35
N TYR A 40 -1.12 -5.13 -5.43
CA TYR A 40 -2.52 -5.44 -5.16
C TYR A 40 -3.38 -4.27 -5.62
N ASP A 41 -4.30 -4.51 -6.57
CA ASP A 41 -5.24 -3.52 -7.08
C ASP A 41 -6.65 -3.79 -6.52
N LEU A 42 -7.04 -3.10 -5.44
CA LEU A 42 -8.35 -3.29 -4.83
C LEU A 42 -9.50 -2.61 -5.62
N LEU A 43 -9.23 -2.08 -6.82
CA LEU A 43 -10.27 -1.78 -7.81
C LEU A 43 -10.65 -3.00 -8.64
N ASP A 44 -9.75 -3.99 -8.76
CA ASP A 44 -10.07 -5.27 -9.36
C ASP A 44 -11.09 -6.00 -8.46
N THR A 45 -12.26 -6.31 -9.02
CA THR A 45 -13.37 -6.86 -8.24
C THR A 45 -13.10 -8.28 -7.75
N HIS A 46 -12.28 -9.05 -8.47
CA HIS A 46 -11.90 -10.40 -8.06
C HIS A 46 -10.93 -10.32 -6.88
N GLU A 47 -9.91 -9.46 -6.96
CA GLU A 47 -8.96 -9.25 -5.88
C GLU A 47 -9.63 -8.66 -4.63
N LEU A 48 -10.49 -7.66 -4.82
CA LEU A 48 -11.31 -7.06 -3.77
C LEU A 48 -12.16 -8.12 -3.07
N ALA A 49 -12.89 -8.96 -3.81
CA ALA A 49 -13.75 -9.99 -3.23
C ALA A 49 -12.95 -11.05 -2.46
N ARG A 50 -11.83 -11.51 -3.03
CA ARG A 50 -10.95 -12.51 -2.43
C ARG A 50 -10.36 -12.03 -1.11
N LEU A 51 -9.76 -10.85 -1.10
CA LEU A 51 -9.09 -10.29 0.08
C LEU A 51 -10.08 -9.75 1.11
N SER A 52 -11.27 -9.30 0.71
CA SER A 52 -12.32 -8.92 1.68
C SER A 52 -12.84 -10.14 2.43
N LYS A 53 -13.00 -11.29 1.73
CA LYS A 53 -13.47 -12.54 2.34
C LYS A 53 -12.42 -13.18 3.24
N ALA A 54 -11.15 -13.10 2.84
CA ALA A 54 -10.04 -13.74 3.55
C ALA A 54 -8.80 -12.82 3.61
N PRO A 55 -8.80 -11.81 4.50
CA PRO A 55 -7.69 -10.87 4.64
C PRO A 55 -6.33 -11.53 4.89
N TYR A 56 -6.31 -12.64 5.64
CA TYR A 56 -5.10 -13.40 5.97
C TYR A 56 -4.34 -13.92 4.75
N LEU A 57 -4.98 -14.04 3.58
CA LEU A 57 -4.33 -14.45 2.34
C LEU A 57 -3.21 -13.47 1.93
N LEU A 58 -3.36 -12.17 2.25
CA LEU A 58 -2.30 -11.19 2.02
C LEU A 58 -1.01 -11.63 2.75
N ARG A 59 -1.13 -12.03 4.02
CA ARG A 59 0.02 -12.48 4.81
C ARG A 59 0.64 -13.74 4.25
N GLU A 60 -0.17 -14.72 3.88
CA GLU A 60 0.32 -15.98 3.31
C GLU A 60 1.08 -15.76 2.00
N GLU A 61 0.53 -14.95 1.10
CA GLU A 61 1.14 -14.63 -0.20
C GLU A 61 2.47 -13.89 -0.03
N ILE A 62 2.52 -12.92 0.87
CA ILE A 62 3.75 -12.17 1.14
C ILE A 62 4.83 -13.05 1.78
N LEU A 63 4.47 -13.94 2.72
CA LEU A 63 5.44 -14.85 3.32
C LEU A 63 5.96 -15.91 2.34
N ALA A 64 5.15 -16.28 1.34
CA ALA A 64 5.53 -17.24 0.29
C ALA A 64 6.32 -16.61 -0.87
N ALA A 65 6.34 -15.28 -0.98
CA ALA A 65 6.96 -14.62 -2.12
C ALA A 65 8.51 -14.67 -2.09
N PRO A 66 9.18 -14.59 -3.26
CA PRO A 66 10.63 -14.57 -3.32
C PRO A 66 11.24 -13.41 -2.53
N LYS A 67 12.37 -13.67 -1.85
CA LYS A 67 13.07 -12.67 -1.01
C LYS A 67 13.42 -11.39 -1.78
N GLU A 68 13.72 -11.51 -3.07
CA GLU A 68 14.05 -10.40 -3.98
C GLU A 68 12.86 -9.49 -4.27
N GLN A 69 11.63 -10.01 -4.14
CA GLN A 69 10.41 -9.22 -4.25
C GLN A 69 10.06 -8.57 -2.91
N ILE A 70 10.24 -9.28 -1.79
CA ILE A 70 9.99 -8.76 -0.43
C ILE A 70 10.94 -7.61 -0.04
N LYS A 71 12.16 -7.59 -0.61
CA LYS A 71 13.07 -6.44 -0.46
C LYS A 71 12.60 -5.17 -1.15
N LYS A 72 11.55 -5.22 -1.97
CA LYS A 72 10.93 -4.07 -2.63
C LYS A 72 9.63 -3.71 -1.92
N PRO A 73 9.13 -2.48 -2.08
CA PRO A 73 7.85 -2.11 -1.47
C PRO A 73 6.72 -2.95 -2.05
N ILE A 74 5.87 -3.50 -1.20
CA ILE A 74 4.61 -4.12 -1.58
C ILE A 74 3.57 -3.01 -1.72
N ILE A 75 2.88 -2.97 -2.85
CA ILE A 75 1.96 -1.88 -3.19
C ILE A 75 0.54 -2.39 -3.04
N ILE A 76 -0.29 -1.65 -2.29
CA ILE A 76 -1.72 -1.94 -2.14
C ILE A 76 -2.48 -0.68 -2.54
N ASP A 77 -3.13 -0.71 -3.70
CA ASP A 77 -3.91 0.40 -4.23
C ASP A 77 -5.34 0.39 -3.67
N GLU A 78 -5.87 1.58 -3.41
CA GLU A 78 -7.17 1.83 -2.77
C GLU A 78 -7.38 1.06 -1.44
N ILE A 79 -6.37 1.06 -0.54
CA ILE A 79 -6.42 0.35 0.76
C ILE A 79 -7.67 0.65 1.60
N GLN A 80 -8.30 1.82 1.45
CA GLN A 80 -9.55 2.16 2.13
C GLN A 80 -10.74 1.26 1.73
N LYS A 81 -10.62 0.47 0.66
CA LYS A 81 -11.63 -0.51 0.26
C LYS A 81 -11.74 -1.64 1.28
N ILE A 82 -10.61 -2.13 1.80
CA ILE A 82 -10.53 -3.20 2.81
C ILE A 82 -9.65 -2.74 3.99
N PRO A 83 -10.17 -1.90 4.90
CA PRO A 83 -9.42 -1.44 6.07
C PRO A 83 -8.89 -2.58 6.95
N GLU A 84 -9.54 -3.74 6.95
CA GLU A 84 -9.17 -4.94 7.70
C GLU A 84 -7.78 -5.46 7.33
N LEU A 85 -7.31 -5.21 6.09
CA LEU A 85 -5.94 -5.57 5.68
C LEU A 85 -4.87 -4.85 6.50
N LEU A 86 -5.19 -3.72 7.15
CA LEU A 86 -4.22 -3.01 8.00
C LEU A 86 -3.70 -3.88 9.14
N ASN A 87 -4.50 -4.81 9.67
CA ASN A 87 -4.05 -5.73 10.71
C ASN A 87 -2.98 -6.71 10.19
N GLU A 88 -3.20 -7.25 8.99
CA GLU A 88 -2.23 -8.17 8.35
C GLU A 88 -0.96 -7.43 7.94
N ILE A 89 -1.10 -6.22 7.38
CA ILE A 89 0.01 -5.35 7.03
C ILE A 89 0.83 -5.00 8.27
N HIS A 90 0.17 -4.63 9.37
CA HIS A 90 0.85 -4.31 10.62
C HIS A 90 1.64 -5.52 11.12
N TRP A 91 1.03 -6.71 11.17
CA TRP A 91 1.74 -7.93 11.56
C TRP A 91 2.95 -8.20 10.66
N LEU A 92 2.82 -8.04 9.34
CA LEU A 92 3.91 -8.24 8.37
C LEU A 92 5.06 -7.24 8.58
N ILE A 93 4.76 -5.97 8.87
CA ILE A 93 5.77 -4.95 9.16
C ILE A 93 6.58 -5.33 10.41
N GLU A 94 5.94 -5.92 11.42
CA GLU A 94 6.61 -6.29 12.68
C GLU A 94 7.39 -7.60 12.57
N ASN A 95 6.92 -8.55 11.75
CA ASN A 95 7.40 -9.92 11.75
C ASN A 95 8.14 -10.33 10.47
N SER A 96 8.36 -9.40 9.53
CA SER A 96 9.02 -9.68 8.26
C SER A 96 9.77 -8.46 7.72
N PRO A 97 10.67 -8.62 6.74
CA PRO A 97 11.34 -7.48 6.10
C PRO A 97 10.46 -6.71 5.09
N ALA A 98 9.17 -7.07 5.00
CA ALA A 98 8.20 -6.43 4.13
C ALA A 98 7.98 -4.96 4.54
N HIS A 99 7.84 -4.10 3.54
CA HIS A 99 7.42 -2.71 3.72
C HIS A 99 6.45 -2.34 2.61
N PHE A 100 5.56 -1.39 2.90
CA PHE A 100 4.35 -1.20 2.11
C PHE A 100 4.23 0.22 1.58
N ILE A 101 3.70 0.36 0.36
CA ILE A 101 3.15 1.62 -0.13
C ILE A 101 1.65 1.42 -0.25
N LEU A 102 0.91 2.06 0.65
CA LEU A 102 -0.53 1.97 0.77
C LEU A 102 -1.16 3.20 0.12
N CYS A 103 -1.85 3.00 -1.00
CA CYS A 103 -2.35 4.11 -1.80
C CYS A 103 -3.87 4.24 -1.69
N GLY A 104 -4.37 5.45 -1.93
CA GLY A 104 -5.80 5.62 -2.09
C GLY A 104 -6.23 7.05 -2.37
N SER A 105 -7.51 7.17 -2.72
CA SER A 105 -8.15 8.46 -2.97
C SER A 105 -8.49 9.25 -1.71
N SER A 106 -8.66 8.59 -0.56
CA SER A 106 -8.95 9.25 0.71
C SER A 106 -8.57 8.42 1.93
N ALA A 107 -7.96 9.07 2.92
CA ALA A 107 -7.71 8.49 4.24
C ALA A 107 -8.97 8.44 5.14
N ARG A 108 -10.09 9.05 4.74
CA ARG A 108 -11.26 9.30 5.62
C ARG A 108 -11.77 8.00 6.27
N LYS A 109 -11.98 6.95 5.48
CA LYS A 109 -12.51 5.66 5.95
C LYS A 109 -11.54 4.91 6.87
N LEU A 110 -10.23 5.12 6.70
CA LEU A 110 -9.22 4.55 7.59
C LEU A 110 -9.15 5.28 8.93
N LYS A 111 -9.24 6.61 8.91
CA LYS A 111 -9.22 7.45 10.13
C LYS A 111 -10.40 7.17 11.06
N THR A 112 -11.56 6.80 10.52
CA THR A 112 -12.76 6.49 11.33
C THR A 112 -12.69 5.14 12.03
N GLN A 113 -11.86 4.21 11.54
CA GLN A 113 -11.74 2.84 12.08
C GLN A 113 -10.41 2.59 12.80
N SER A 114 -9.42 3.46 12.64
CA SER A 114 -8.09 3.29 13.23
C SER A 114 -7.51 4.65 13.64
N THR A 115 -7.56 4.95 14.94
CA THR A 115 -6.94 6.15 15.53
C THR A 115 -5.41 6.09 15.54
N ASN A 116 -4.82 4.94 15.15
CA ASN A 116 -3.39 4.75 15.03
C ASN A 116 -3.06 3.84 13.83
N ILE A 117 -3.31 4.36 12.61
CA ILE A 117 -3.48 3.59 11.35
C ILE A 117 -2.42 2.50 11.10
N LEU A 118 -1.17 2.68 11.55
CA LEU A 118 -0.18 1.61 11.70
C LEU A 118 0.80 1.93 12.85
N GLY A 119 0.34 2.50 13.97
CA GLY A 119 1.25 2.81 15.09
C GLY A 119 2.37 3.82 14.80
N GLY A 120 2.20 4.70 13.80
CA GLY A 120 3.27 5.58 13.30
C GLY A 120 4.28 4.92 12.34
N ARG A 121 4.09 3.66 11.96
CA ARG A 121 5.00 2.89 11.08
C ARG A 121 4.82 3.15 9.59
N ALA A 122 3.88 4.01 9.22
CA ALA A 122 3.67 4.42 7.84
C ALA A 122 3.49 5.95 7.72
N TRP A 123 4.27 6.54 6.84
CA TRP A 123 4.35 8.00 6.67
C TRP A 123 3.34 8.48 5.64
N PRO A 124 2.51 9.50 5.95
CA PRO A 124 1.56 10.04 4.99
C PRO A 124 2.25 10.98 3.98
N PHE A 125 1.99 10.73 2.70
CA PHE A 125 2.34 11.59 1.58
C PHE A 125 1.08 11.94 0.78
N TYR A 126 1.08 13.12 0.18
CA TYR A 126 -0.02 13.61 -0.64
C TYR A 126 0.45 13.86 -2.07
N PHE A 127 -0.18 13.19 -3.02
CA PHE A 127 0.00 13.35 -4.46
C PHE A 127 -0.96 14.43 -4.96
N SER A 128 -0.49 15.67 -5.00
CA SER A 128 -1.14 16.77 -5.71
C SER A 128 -0.60 16.87 -7.14
N LEU A 129 -1.45 17.35 -8.06
CA LEU A 129 -1.06 17.67 -9.44
C LEU A 129 -0.15 18.90 -9.48
#